data_AF-A0A809ZJT6-F1
#
_entry.id   AF-A0A809ZJT6-F1
#
_cell.length_a   1.000
_cell.length_b   1.000
_cell.length_c   1.000
_cell.angle_alpha   90.00
_cell.angle_beta   90.00
_cell.angle_gamma   90.00
#
_symmetry.space_group_name_H-M   'P 1'
#
loop_
_entity.id
_entity.type
_entity.pdbx_description
1 polymer ?
#
loop_
_entity_poly.entity_id
_entity_poly.type
_entity_poly.pdbx_seq_one_letter_code
_entity_poly.pdbx_strand_id
1 'polypeptide(L)'
;MASLSASNHVARVLSVANHVADVDASSRIANSWRRCLISHKLDPARQGPPQTLTEAEIRHVAEPMEETIRLATPELDDLAGVLRDAGYCVNLADVNATMLFSRLPGEADAKMFLDWKIYTGSNFAETFEGTNGLGTALAEQKPILVHRDEHFRAQWHMFSCAVAPLFDQAGRLAGAINITSCREDLERAAHQLALAVTMEATRRMEGAIFRGHFRNAWIATVPGDGGSGLLAYDDDRRIVGACRSARALLGLTDGMIASGIDLSRYVKFDHHAARSADDVVELRRADGSPLGEGHVAPPLRAKSFTGPHAPRRDATIDRFDDLHRLAGRDPGLMRSVKRLRSIGDRNLPVLLHGETGVGKDVFARAIHAASNRARNHYVALNCAAMPESLIDAELFGYEAGAFTGARREGSKGLIVQADGGTLFLDEIGDMPIALQTRLLRVLENREVWPLGALKPVPVDIRLISATHRDLGRMAEEGAFRADLYFRLRGMEVKLPSLRERADRDDIIRQIAREEAPNCRLSDEAWALLSAYPYPGNMRQLRHVLRLAGCTAENGVVTDADLDLPLFGGRAAEPDLAAAERATIVEALRKHGGRVTEAARALKLSRATLYRKIKHLKIETAQ
;
A
#
# COMPACT_ATOMS: atom_id res chain seq x y z
N MET A 1 -40.62 20.79 14.41
CA MET A 1 -40.59 20.76 12.92
C MET A 1 -39.78 19.57 12.37
N ALA A 2 -38.58 19.26 12.87
CA ALA A 2 -37.76 18.14 12.38
C ALA A 2 -38.43 16.75 12.45
N SER A 3 -39.17 16.44 13.53
CA SER A 3 -39.90 15.16 13.67
C SER A 3 -41.05 14.98 12.67
N LEU A 4 -41.75 16.07 12.30
CA LEU A 4 -42.79 16.04 11.27
C LEU A 4 -42.20 15.89 9.86
N SER A 5 -41.08 16.56 9.58
CA SER A 5 -40.33 16.42 8.31
C SER A 5 -39.80 15.00 8.11
N ALA A 6 -39.19 14.41 9.16
CA ALA A 6 -38.70 13.03 9.11
C ALA A 6 -39.84 12.02 8.90
N SER A 7 -40.99 12.21 9.56
CA SER A 7 -42.16 11.34 9.40
C SER A 7 -42.73 11.42 7.96
N ASN A 8 -42.77 12.61 7.37
CA ASN A 8 -43.19 12.81 5.98
C ASN A 8 -42.21 12.19 4.98
N HIS A 9 -40.90 12.23 5.27
CA HIS A 9 -39.89 11.60 4.42
C HIS A 9 -40.00 10.08 4.42
N VAL A 10 -40.16 9.46 5.59
CA VAL A 10 -40.36 8.00 5.71
C VAL A 10 -41.58 7.56 4.91
N ALA A 11 -42.70 8.29 5.03
CA ALA A 11 -43.91 8.01 4.26
C ALA A 11 -43.67 8.11 2.75
N ARG A 12 -42.88 9.09 2.29
CA ARG A 12 -42.51 9.23 0.87
C ARG A 12 -41.66 8.07 0.38
N VAL A 13 -40.61 7.69 1.11
CA VAL A 13 -39.71 6.58 0.75
C VAL A 13 -40.49 5.27 0.65
N LEU A 14 -41.37 4.99 1.62
CA LEU A 14 -42.24 3.82 1.63
C LEU A 14 -43.24 3.85 0.46
N SER A 15 -43.84 5.00 0.16
CA SER A 15 -44.78 5.16 -0.95
C SER A 15 -44.12 4.86 -2.31
N VAL A 16 -42.95 5.44 -2.56
CA VAL A 16 -42.19 5.24 -3.81
C VAL A 16 -41.71 3.80 -3.98
N ALA A 17 -41.30 3.15 -2.88
CA ALA A 17 -40.88 1.75 -2.95
C ALA A 17 -42.04 0.76 -3.14
N ASN A 18 -43.25 1.11 -2.69
CA ASN A 18 -44.43 0.24 -2.74
C ASN A 18 -45.34 0.46 -3.96
N HIS A 19 -45.36 1.66 -4.55
CA HIS A 19 -46.23 2.00 -5.69
C HIS A 19 -45.42 2.36 -6.94
N VAL A 20 -45.41 1.47 -7.94
CA VAL A 20 -44.96 1.77 -9.30
C VAL A 20 -46.18 2.13 -10.14
N ALA A 21 -46.43 3.42 -10.34
CA ALA A 21 -47.24 3.90 -11.46
C ALA A 21 -46.88 5.32 -11.91
N ASP A 22 -46.46 6.22 -11.01
CA ASP A 22 -46.25 7.65 -11.35
C ASP A 22 -44.86 8.22 -11.06
N VAL A 23 -43.92 7.40 -10.56
CA VAL A 23 -42.51 7.83 -10.43
C VAL A 23 -41.76 7.25 -11.62
N ASP A 24 -41.21 8.14 -12.44
CA ASP A 24 -40.43 7.84 -13.64
C ASP A 24 -39.55 6.59 -13.41
N ALA A 25 -39.89 5.49 -14.09
CA ALA A 25 -39.22 4.19 -13.95
C ALA A 25 -37.72 4.25 -14.31
N SER A 26 -37.25 5.39 -14.83
CA SER A 26 -35.85 5.70 -15.08
C SER A 26 -35.09 6.33 -13.89
N SER A 27 -35.79 6.66 -12.79
CA SER A 27 -35.18 7.31 -11.62
C SER A 27 -34.28 6.35 -10.84
N ARG A 28 -32.96 6.55 -10.95
CA ARG A 28 -31.94 5.81 -10.19
C ARG A 28 -32.13 5.95 -8.68
N ILE A 29 -32.66 7.08 -8.22
CA ILE A 29 -32.96 7.31 -6.79
C ILE A 29 -34.10 6.38 -6.34
N ALA A 30 -35.18 6.26 -7.11
CA ALA A 30 -36.28 5.35 -6.77
C ALA A 30 -35.82 3.89 -6.75
N ASN A 31 -34.97 3.48 -7.70
CA ASN A 31 -34.37 2.14 -7.72
C ASN A 31 -33.50 1.89 -6.48
N SER A 32 -32.72 2.89 -6.06
CA SER A 32 -31.90 2.81 -4.85
C SER A 32 -32.76 2.74 -3.58
N TRP A 33 -33.79 3.58 -3.42
CA TRP A 33 -34.72 3.48 -2.28
C TRP A 33 -35.37 2.11 -2.18
N ARG A 34 -35.72 1.51 -3.32
CA ARG A 34 -36.24 0.14 -3.37
C ARG A 34 -35.21 -0.89 -2.93
N ARG A 35 -33.95 -0.81 -3.40
CA ARG A 35 -32.88 -1.70 -2.92
C ARG A 35 -32.68 -1.55 -1.41
N CYS A 36 -32.68 -0.31 -0.91
CA CYS A 36 -32.52 -0.01 0.51
C CYS A 36 -33.62 -0.65 1.36
N LEU A 37 -34.89 -0.53 0.96
CA LEU A 37 -36.03 -1.10 1.71
C LEU A 37 -36.17 -2.62 1.54
N ILE A 38 -36.12 -3.12 0.31
CA ILE A 38 -36.47 -4.52 0.01
C ILE A 38 -35.26 -5.43 0.20
N SER A 39 -34.11 -5.06 -0.37
CA SER A 39 -32.92 -5.91 -0.38
C SER A 39 -32.10 -5.74 0.90
N HIS A 40 -31.84 -4.49 1.30
CA HIS A 40 -31.01 -4.18 2.47
C HIS A 40 -31.81 -4.08 3.78
N LYS A 41 -33.14 -4.00 3.71
CA LYS A 41 -34.05 -3.91 4.87
C LYS A 41 -33.69 -2.78 5.82
N LEU A 42 -33.30 -1.64 5.25
CA LEU A 42 -32.90 -0.46 5.99
C LEU A 42 -34.13 0.35 6.45
N ASP A 43 -33.99 0.98 7.61
CA ASP A 43 -34.98 1.92 8.14
C ASP A 43 -34.57 3.36 7.76
N PRO A 44 -35.38 4.10 6.98
CA PRO A 44 -35.10 5.50 6.61
C PRO A 44 -35.13 6.46 7.80
N ALA A 45 -35.73 6.07 8.93
CA ALA A 45 -35.75 6.85 10.17
C ALA A 45 -34.50 6.61 11.04
N ARG A 46 -33.71 5.56 10.76
CA ARG A 46 -32.53 5.23 11.57
C ARG A 46 -31.54 6.38 11.58
N GLN A 47 -31.12 6.77 12.78
CA GLN A 47 -30.05 7.73 13.00
C GLN A 47 -28.79 7.06 13.56
N GLY A 48 -27.64 7.71 13.36
CA GLY A 48 -26.36 7.30 13.91
C GLY A 48 -25.20 7.62 12.98
N PRO A 49 -23.96 7.66 13.49
CA PRO A 49 -22.79 7.91 12.67
C PRO A 49 -22.59 6.79 11.65
N PRO A 50 -21.93 7.08 10.51
CA PRO A 50 -21.54 6.04 9.56
C PRO A 50 -20.47 5.15 10.20
N GLN A 51 -20.27 3.97 9.63
CA GLN A 51 -19.16 3.12 10.04
C GLN A 51 -17.83 3.81 9.72
N THR A 52 -16.93 3.87 10.69
CA THR A 52 -15.58 4.42 10.52
C THR A 52 -14.54 3.37 10.84
N LEU A 53 -13.54 3.27 9.97
CA LEU A 53 -12.41 2.37 10.10
C LEU A 53 -11.32 3.00 10.98
N THR A 54 -10.57 2.15 11.66
CA THR A 54 -9.31 2.50 12.34
C THR A 54 -8.20 2.74 11.31
N GLU A 55 -7.12 3.41 11.71
CA GLU A 55 -5.99 3.67 10.82
C GLU A 55 -5.37 2.38 10.22
N ALA A 56 -5.32 1.31 11.01
CA ALA A 56 -4.83 0.01 10.54
C ALA A 56 -5.74 -0.61 9.47
N GLU A 57 -7.06 -0.52 9.66
CA GLU A 57 -8.04 -0.98 8.68
C GLU A 57 -7.99 -0.12 7.42
N ILE A 58 -7.87 1.20 7.53
CA ILE A 58 -7.72 2.11 6.37
C ILE A 58 -6.49 1.70 5.55
N ARG A 59 -5.35 1.45 6.21
CA ARG A 59 -4.12 1.03 5.52
C ARG A 59 -4.30 -0.29 4.78
N HIS A 60 -4.97 -1.25 5.41
CA HIS A 60 -5.26 -2.55 4.81
C HIS A 60 -6.18 -2.43 3.59
N VAL A 61 -7.25 -1.62 3.69
CA VAL A 61 -8.18 -1.39 2.58
C VAL A 61 -7.54 -0.56 1.46
N ALA A 62 -6.60 0.33 1.78
CA ALA A 62 -5.89 1.16 0.80
C ALA A 62 -4.75 0.42 0.07
N GLU A 63 -4.14 -0.62 0.66
CA GLU A 63 -2.99 -1.35 0.09
C GLU A 63 -3.23 -1.81 -1.37
N PRO A 64 -4.38 -2.43 -1.73
CA PRO A 64 -4.63 -2.85 -3.11
C PRO A 64 -4.82 -1.68 -4.09
N MET A 65 -5.12 -0.48 -3.59
CA MET A 65 -5.39 0.72 -4.39
C MET A 65 -4.26 1.74 -4.32
N GLU A 66 -3.13 1.45 -3.68
CA GLU A 66 -2.06 2.42 -3.42
C GLU A 66 -1.55 3.09 -4.71
N GLU A 67 -1.35 2.32 -5.78
CA GLU A 67 -0.96 2.87 -7.08
C GLU A 67 -2.06 3.75 -7.71
N THR A 68 -3.32 3.34 -7.61
CA THR A 68 -4.46 4.11 -8.12
C THR A 68 -4.59 5.43 -7.39
N ILE A 69 -4.51 5.41 -6.05
CA ILE A 69 -4.51 6.60 -5.20
C ILE A 69 -3.34 7.50 -5.62
N ARG A 70 -2.12 6.98 -5.70
CA ARG A 70 -0.94 7.75 -6.11
C ARG A 70 -1.11 8.43 -7.48
N LEU A 71 -1.65 7.74 -8.47
CA LEU A 71 -1.87 8.27 -9.81
C LEU A 71 -3.03 9.28 -9.87
N ALA A 72 -4.05 9.13 -9.02
CA ALA A 72 -5.22 10.01 -8.96
C ALA A 72 -5.00 11.25 -8.07
N THR A 73 -4.08 11.20 -7.09
CA THR A 73 -3.86 12.28 -6.10
C THR A 73 -3.65 13.66 -6.74
N PRO A 74 -2.83 13.86 -7.80
CA PRO A 74 -2.66 15.19 -8.38
C PRO A 74 -3.98 15.79 -8.87
N GLU A 75 -4.80 15.00 -9.58
CA GLU A 75 -6.11 15.43 -10.08
C GLU A 75 -7.12 15.65 -8.95
N LEU A 76 -7.02 14.86 -7.87
CA LEU A 76 -7.85 15.03 -6.66
C LEU A 76 -7.51 16.33 -5.92
N ASP A 77 -6.22 16.65 -5.80
CA ASP A 77 -5.75 17.87 -5.16
C ASP A 77 -6.13 19.11 -6.00
N ASP A 78 -6.02 19.04 -7.32
CA ASP A 78 -6.49 20.10 -8.23
C ASP A 78 -8.00 20.32 -8.11
N LEU A 79 -8.78 19.23 -8.15
CA LEU A 79 -10.24 19.29 -7.97
C LEU A 79 -10.60 19.89 -6.61
N ALA A 80 -9.91 19.49 -5.54
CA ALA A 80 -10.10 20.04 -4.21
C ALA A 80 -9.72 21.53 -4.13
N GLY A 81 -8.67 21.96 -4.84
CA GLY A 81 -8.29 23.36 -4.95
C GLY A 81 -9.40 24.20 -5.58
N VAL A 82 -9.96 23.74 -6.70
CA VAL A 82 -11.04 24.43 -7.43
C VAL A 82 -12.33 24.53 -6.60
N LEU A 83 -12.66 23.50 -5.82
CA LEU A 83 -13.95 23.41 -5.13
C LEU A 83 -13.92 23.83 -3.65
N ARG A 84 -12.75 24.16 -3.09
CA ARG A 84 -12.56 24.47 -1.66
C ARG A 84 -13.49 25.58 -1.18
N ASP A 85 -13.47 26.71 -1.90
CA ASP A 85 -14.24 27.91 -1.53
C ASP A 85 -15.73 27.79 -1.89
N ALA A 86 -16.06 26.88 -2.81
CA ALA A 86 -17.43 26.48 -3.12
C ALA A 86 -18.04 25.55 -2.06
N GLY A 87 -17.29 25.17 -1.02
CA GLY A 87 -17.81 24.40 0.11
C GLY A 87 -18.01 22.91 -0.18
N TYR A 88 -17.22 22.32 -1.08
CA TYR A 88 -17.26 20.88 -1.35
C TYR A 88 -16.09 20.14 -0.70
N CYS A 89 -16.40 19.02 -0.05
CA CYS A 89 -15.44 18.00 0.31
C CYS A 89 -15.21 17.08 -0.89
N VAL A 90 -13.95 16.81 -1.25
CA VAL A 90 -13.56 15.91 -2.34
C VAL A 90 -13.06 14.59 -1.76
N ASN A 91 -13.57 13.48 -2.26
CA ASN A 91 -13.28 12.14 -1.75
C ASN A 91 -13.00 11.16 -2.88
N LEU A 92 -12.07 10.23 -2.65
CA LEU A 92 -11.91 8.99 -3.42
C LEU A 92 -12.26 7.82 -2.51
N ALA A 93 -13.14 6.95 -2.97
CA ALA A 93 -13.57 5.75 -2.26
C ALA A 93 -13.26 4.47 -3.04
N ASP A 94 -13.08 3.37 -2.31
CA ASP A 94 -12.97 2.02 -2.88
C ASP A 94 -14.32 1.50 -3.40
N VAL A 95 -14.30 0.29 -3.96
CA VAL A 95 -15.51 -0.39 -4.46
C VAL A 95 -16.53 -0.73 -3.35
N ASN A 96 -16.12 -0.72 -2.09
CA ASN A 96 -17.00 -0.94 -0.93
C ASN A 96 -17.49 0.39 -0.32
N ALA A 97 -17.33 1.51 -1.04
CA ALA A 97 -17.71 2.86 -0.61
C ALA A 97 -17.00 3.35 0.67
N THR A 98 -15.80 2.83 0.95
CA THR A 98 -14.91 3.32 2.01
C THR A 98 -14.08 4.47 1.45
N MET A 99 -14.17 5.65 2.06
CA MET A 99 -13.34 6.80 1.67
C MET A 99 -11.88 6.53 2.03
N LEU A 100 -10.99 6.50 1.04
CA LEU A 100 -9.55 6.26 1.23
C LEU A 100 -8.73 7.55 1.13
N PHE A 101 -9.32 8.59 0.57
CA PHE A 101 -8.76 9.93 0.50
C PHE A 101 -9.87 10.96 0.64
N SER A 102 -9.61 12.00 1.41
CA SER A 102 -10.52 13.13 1.61
C SER A 102 -9.75 14.44 1.66
N ARG A 103 -10.34 15.47 1.04
CA ARG A 103 -10.00 16.88 1.22
C ARG A 103 -11.25 17.60 1.69
N LEU A 104 -11.18 18.15 2.89
CA LEU A 104 -12.26 18.92 3.47
C LEU A 104 -12.42 20.28 2.73
N PRO A 105 -13.61 20.88 2.76
CA PRO A 105 -13.83 22.22 2.24
C PRO A 105 -13.10 23.28 3.08
N GLY A 106 -13.24 24.56 2.73
CA GLY A 106 -12.71 25.67 3.54
C GLY A 106 -13.14 25.62 5.02
N GLU A 107 -12.38 26.29 5.89
CA GLU A 107 -12.51 26.18 7.37
C GLU A 107 -13.94 26.41 7.89
N ALA A 108 -14.71 27.29 7.24
CA ALA A 108 -16.09 27.60 7.62
C ALA A 108 -17.01 26.36 7.57
N ASP A 109 -16.81 25.47 6.60
CA ASP A 109 -17.67 24.31 6.37
C ASP A 109 -17.04 23.01 6.93
N ALA A 110 -15.71 22.97 7.10
CA ALA A 110 -14.96 21.78 7.49
C ALA A 110 -15.46 21.12 8.79
N LYS A 111 -15.89 21.93 9.77
CA LYS A 111 -16.45 21.45 11.04
C LYS A 111 -17.62 20.51 10.82
N MET A 112 -18.51 20.83 9.87
CA MET A 112 -19.69 20.02 9.60
C MET A 112 -19.31 18.63 9.10
N PHE A 113 -18.33 18.53 8.21
CA PHE A 113 -17.86 17.25 7.68
C PHE A 113 -17.18 16.40 8.76
N LEU A 114 -16.45 17.01 9.70
CA LEU A 114 -15.84 16.31 10.83
C LEU A 114 -16.91 15.78 11.81
N ASP A 115 -17.87 16.62 12.20
CA ASP A 115 -18.93 16.25 13.15
C ASP A 115 -19.80 15.11 12.60
N TRP A 116 -20.03 15.07 11.29
CA TRP A 116 -20.81 14.05 10.59
C TRP A 116 -19.99 12.88 10.05
N LYS A 117 -18.69 12.86 10.31
CA LYS A 117 -17.75 11.81 9.87
C LYS A 117 -17.77 11.57 8.36
N ILE A 118 -17.62 12.64 7.58
CA ILE A 118 -17.45 12.61 6.14
C ILE A 118 -15.97 12.90 5.85
N TYR A 119 -15.13 11.90 6.09
CA TYR A 119 -13.68 11.95 5.89
C TYR A 119 -13.09 10.55 5.72
N THR A 120 -11.79 10.47 5.41
CA THR A 120 -11.03 9.24 5.21
C THR A 120 -11.29 8.19 6.30
N GLY A 121 -11.65 6.98 5.88
CA GLY A 121 -12.02 5.86 6.75
C GLY A 121 -13.51 5.72 6.99
N SER A 122 -14.35 6.63 6.51
CA SER A 122 -15.81 6.52 6.64
C SER A 122 -16.37 5.68 5.50
N ASN A 123 -17.28 4.75 5.82
CA ASN A 123 -17.93 3.88 4.86
C ASN A 123 -19.37 4.33 4.60
N PHE A 124 -19.69 4.56 3.34
CA PHE A 124 -21.00 4.99 2.86
C PHE A 124 -21.62 3.98 1.89
N ALA A 125 -21.43 2.68 2.13
CA ALA A 125 -22.04 1.66 1.28
C ALA A 125 -23.57 1.77 1.35
N GLU A 126 -24.23 1.59 0.20
CA GLU A 126 -25.69 1.64 0.10
C GLU A 126 -26.35 0.60 1.02
N THR A 127 -25.66 -0.52 1.26
CA THR A 127 -26.07 -1.60 2.19
C THR A 127 -26.17 -1.16 3.65
N PHE A 128 -25.46 -0.10 4.04
CA PHE A 128 -25.46 0.41 5.42
C PHE A 128 -26.19 1.75 5.51
N GLU A 129 -25.76 2.74 4.73
CA GLU A 129 -26.26 4.12 4.84
C GLU A 129 -27.49 4.40 3.97
N GLY A 130 -27.90 3.44 3.14
CA GLY A 130 -28.95 3.60 2.16
C GLY A 130 -28.51 4.49 1.00
N THR A 131 -29.47 4.99 0.22
CA THR A 131 -29.23 5.91 -0.89
C THR A 131 -28.43 7.11 -0.42
N ASN A 132 -27.21 7.16 -0.92
CA ASN A 132 -26.24 8.24 -0.78
C ASN A 132 -25.41 8.31 -2.07
N GLY A 133 -24.64 9.38 -2.27
CA GLY A 133 -23.87 9.55 -3.50
C GLY A 133 -22.94 8.39 -3.83
N LEU A 134 -22.10 7.99 -2.88
CA LEU A 134 -21.05 6.97 -3.06
C LEU A 134 -21.63 5.59 -3.33
N GLY A 135 -22.40 5.06 -2.38
CA GLY A 135 -22.98 3.73 -2.47
C GLY A 135 -23.84 3.55 -3.72
N THR A 136 -24.66 4.56 -4.04
CA THR A 136 -25.57 4.47 -5.18
C THR A 136 -24.83 4.55 -6.52
N ALA A 137 -23.80 5.40 -6.65
CA ALA A 137 -23.00 5.47 -7.88
C ALA A 137 -22.26 4.15 -8.16
N LEU A 138 -21.74 3.51 -7.11
CA LEU A 138 -21.06 2.21 -7.21
C LEU A 138 -22.03 1.10 -7.61
N ALA A 139 -23.22 1.05 -7.00
CA ALA A 139 -24.26 0.08 -7.34
C ALA A 139 -24.80 0.24 -8.76
N GLU A 140 -24.98 1.48 -9.22
CA GLU A 140 -25.48 1.79 -10.57
C GLU A 140 -24.37 1.74 -11.64
N GLN A 141 -23.09 1.82 -11.23
CA GLN A 141 -21.92 2.04 -12.09
C GLN A 141 -22.10 3.20 -13.06
N LYS A 142 -22.80 4.25 -12.61
CA LYS A 142 -23.13 5.46 -13.38
C LYS A 142 -22.98 6.69 -12.50
N PRO A 143 -22.62 7.86 -13.08
CA PRO A 143 -22.61 9.11 -12.35
C PRO A 143 -23.98 9.40 -11.73
N ILE A 144 -24.00 9.89 -10.50
CA ILE A 144 -25.23 10.19 -9.78
C ILE A 144 -25.13 11.49 -9.00
N LEU A 145 -26.24 12.22 -8.98
CA LEU A 145 -26.49 13.31 -8.06
C LEU A 145 -27.53 12.83 -7.05
N VAL A 146 -27.19 12.90 -5.76
CA VAL A 146 -28.13 12.70 -4.66
C VAL A 146 -28.25 14.04 -3.94
N HIS A 147 -29.37 14.71 -4.14
CA HIS A 147 -29.62 16.05 -3.62
C HIS A 147 -30.53 15.98 -2.39
N ARG A 148 -30.02 16.41 -1.23
CA ARG A 148 -30.77 16.63 0.01
C ARG A 148 -31.65 15.44 0.39
N ASP A 149 -32.96 15.61 0.27
CA ASP A 149 -33.99 14.66 0.67
C ASP A 149 -34.11 13.43 -0.26
N GLU A 150 -33.28 13.36 -1.30
CA GLU A 150 -33.04 12.15 -2.08
C GLU A 150 -32.21 11.10 -1.32
N HIS A 151 -31.48 11.51 -0.27
CA HIS A 151 -30.83 10.56 0.62
C HIS A 151 -31.87 9.69 1.34
N PHE A 152 -31.56 8.41 1.51
CA PHE A 152 -32.49 7.44 2.10
C PHE A 152 -32.75 7.70 3.58
N ARG A 153 -31.71 8.09 4.33
CA ARG A 153 -31.84 8.44 5.75
C ARG A 153 -32.04 9.93 5.89
N ALA A 154 -33.02 10.32 6.70
CA ALA A 154 -33.35 11.72 6.95
C ALA A 154 -32.18 12.55 7.52
N GLN A 155 -31.26 11.91 8.24
CA GLN A 155 -30.11 12.58 8.83
C GLN A 155 -29.15 13.18 7.78
N TRP A 156 -29.18 12.68 6.55
CA TRP A 156 -28.29 13.12 5.48
C TRP A 156 -28.85 14.26 4.62
N HIS A 157 -30.04 14.75 4.92
CA HIS A 157 -30.77 15.73 4.08
C HIS A 157 -30.06 17.08 3.91
N MET A 158 -29.14 17.42 4.80
CA MET A 158 -28.34 18.63 4.67
C MET A 158 -27.25 18.51 3.59
N PHE A 159 -26.89 17.29 3.19
CA PHE A 159 -25.84 17.05 2.21
C PHE A 159 -26.39 16.89 0.81
N SER A 160 -25.58 17.27 -0.16
CA SER A 160 -25.79 16.97 -1.57
C SER A 160 -24.50 16.41 -2.15
N CYS A 161 -24.60 15.27 -2.81
CA CYS A 161 -23.46 14.49 -3.28
C CYS A 161 -23.50 14.37 -4.80
N ALA A 162 -22.40 14.72 -5.46
CA ALA A 162 -22.18 14.47 -6.88
C ALA A 162 -21.03 13.47 -7.04
N VAL A 163 -21.33 12.33 -7.64
CA VAL A 163 -20.42 11.18 -7.64
C VAL A 163 -20.27 10.59 -9.03
N ALA A 164 -19.03 10.31 -9.42
CA ALA A 164 -18.71 9.59 -10.64
C ALA A 164 -17.95 8.29 -10.29
N PRO A 165 -18.36 7.13 -10.84
CA PRO A 165 -17.62 5.88 -10.69
C PRO A 165 -16.27 5.98 -11.42
N LEU A 166 -15.22 5.45 -10.79
CA LEU A 166 -13.86 5.37 -11.32
C LEU A 166 -13.59 3.95 -11.82
N PHE A 167 -13.06 3.83 -13.04
CA PHE A 167 -12.69 2.55 -13.63
C PHE A 167 -11.17 2.38 -13.79
N ASP A 168 -10.70 1.14 -13.69
CA ASP A 168 -9.30 0.79 -13.93
C ASP A 168 -8.95 0.79 -15.43
N GLN A 169 -7.68 0.55 -15.74
CA GLN A 169 -7.17 0.49 -17.11
C GLN A 169 -7.83 -0.58 -18.00
N ALA A 170 -8.48 -1.58 -17.39
CA ALA A 170 -9.20 -2.64 -18.09
C ALA A 170 -10.71 -2.33 -18.22
N GLY A 171 -11.19 -1.25 -17.62
CA GLY A 171 -12.60 -0.86 -17.59
C GLY A 171 -13.41 -1.53 -16.48
N ARG A 172 -12.76 -2.12 -15.47
CA ARG A 172 -13.42 -2.68 -14.28
C ARG A 172 -13.61 -1.59 -13.24
N LEU A 173 -14.66 -1.68 -12.43
CA LEU A 173 -14.93 -0.70 -11.38
C LEU A 173 -13.79 -0.72 -10.35
N ALA A 174 -13.14 0.42 -10.15
CA ALA A 174 -12.04 0.59 -9.22
C ALA A 174 -12.45 1.35 -7.95
N GLY A 175 -13.47 2.20 -8.04
CA GLY A 175 -13.93 3.02 -6.93
C GLY A 175 -14.89 4.11 -7.38
N ALA A 176 -14.93 5.22 -6.65
CA ALA A 176 -15.71 6.40 -7.04
C ALA A 176 -15.09 7.70 -6.54
N ILE A 177 -15.24 8.76 -7.34
CA ILE A 177 -14.92 10.13 -6.96
C ILE A 177 -16.20 10.80 -6.50
N ASN A 178 -16.21 11.29 -5.26
CA ASN A 178 -17.37 11.93 -4.65
C ASN A 178 -17.01 13.35 -4.22
N ILE A 179 -17.84 14.31 -4.62
CA ILE A 179 -17.84 15.64 -4.03
C ILE A 179 -19.14 15.88 -3.27
N THR A 180 -19.04 16.40 -2.07
CA THR A 180 -20.19 16.60 -1.17
C THR A 180 -20.18 18.00 -0.61
N SER A 181 -21.32 18.69 -0.62
CA SER A 181 -21.51 19.98 0.04
C SER A 181 -22.65 19.91 1.07
N CYS A 182 -22.55 20.75 2.11
CA CYS A 182 -23.61 21.00 3.10
C CYS A 182 -24.17 22.42 3.03
N ARG A 183 -23.82 23.20 2.01
CA ARG A 183 -24.25 24.58 1.85
C ARG A 183 -25.71 24.70 1.41
N GLU A 184 -26.49 25.48 2.16
CA GLU A 184 -27.93 25.66 1.91
C GLU A 184 -28.23 26.58 0.72
N ASP A 185 -27.33 27.51 0.41
CA ASP A 185 -27.42 28.46 -0.70
C ASP A 185 -27.18 27.80 -2.07
N LEU A 186 -26.63 26.58 -2.09
CA LEU A 186 -26.40 25.84 -3.33
C LEU A 186 -27.64 25.05 -3.76
N GLU A 187 -28.25 25.48 -4.86
CA GLU A 187 -29.38 24.81 -5.49
C GLU A 187 -28.96 23.53 -6.25
N ARG A 188 -29.96 22.75 -6.70
CA ARG A 188 -29.76 21.53 -7.49
C ARG A 188 -28.95 21.78 -8.78
N ALA A 189 -29.18 22.91 -9.45
CA ALA A 189 -28.47 23.26 -10.68
C ALA A 189 -26.95 23.40 -10.47
N ALA A 190 -26.52 24.00 -9.35
CA ALA A 190 -25.11 24.08 -8.99
C ALA A 190 -24.49 22.69 -8.81
N HIS A 191 -25.24 21.75 -8.21
CA HIS A 191 -24.79 20.37 -8.03
C HIS A 191 -24.78 19.55 -9.34
N GLN A 192 -25.60 19.91 -10.32
CA GLN A 192 -25.52 19.32 -11.67
C GLN A 192 -24.23 19.74 -12.37
N LEU A 193 -23.83 21.01 -12.24
CA LEU A 193 -22.52 21.47 -12.72
C LEU A 193 -21.39 20.78 -11.96
N ALA A 194 -21.52 20.66 -10.64
CA ALA A 194 -20.56 19.95 -9.80
C ALA A 194 -20.36 18.50 -10.28
N LEU A 195 -21.46 17.79 -10.62
CA LEU A 195 -21.39 16.45 -11.21
C LEU A 195 -20.63 16.41 -12.53
N ALA A 196 -20.84 17.38 -13.42
CA ALA A 196 -20.10 17.46 -14.67
C ALA A 196 -18.58 17.65 -14.43
N VAL A 197 -18.22 18.50 -13.46
CA VAL A 197 -16.83 18.70 -13.04
C VAL A 197 -16.23 17.42 -12.44
N THR A 198 -16.97 16.70 -11.59
CA THR A 198 -16.54 15.41 -11.03
C THR A 198 -16.31 14.37 -12.12
N MET A 199 -17.21 14.29 -13.11
CA MET A 199 -17.07 13.37 -14.25
C MET A 199 -15.83 13.70 -15.08
N GLU A 200 -15.55 14.98 -15.31
CA GLU A 200 -14.35 15.44 -16.03
C GLU A 200 -13.06 15.06 -15.29
N ALA A 201 -12.98 15.39 -13.99
CA ALA A 201 -11.84 15.02 -13.15
C ALA A 201 -11.64 13.49 -13.10
N THR A 202 -12.72 12.73 -12.97
CA THR A 202 -12.67 11.26 -12.97
C THR A 202 -12.07 10.74 -14.28
N ARG A 203 -12.49 11.28 -15.43
CA ARG A 203 -11.94 10.87 -16.73
C ARG A 203 -10.45 11.18 -16.87
N ARG A 204 -9.98 12.31 -16.33
CA ARG A 204 -8.54 12.63 -16.27
C ARG A 204 -7.77 11.64 -15.40
N MET A 205 -8.32 11.27 -14.24
CA MET A 205 -7.73 10.23 -13.37
C MET A 205 -7.66 8.88 -14.07
N GLU A 206 -8.73 8.44 -14.75
CA GLU A 206 -8.72 7.21 -15.55
C GLU A 206 -7.65 7.25 -16.64
N GLY A 207 -7.46 8.41 -17.27
CA GLY A 207 -6.39 8.65 -18.21
C GLY A 207 -5.00 8.51 -17.59
N ALA A 208 -4.78 9.07 -16.40
CA ALA A 208 -3.52 8.94 -15.66
C ALA A 208 -3.25 7.47 -15.25
N ILE A 209 -4.27 6.77 -14.77
CA ILE A 209 -4.21 5.33 -14.43
C ILE A 209 -3.84 4.50 -15.66
N PHE A 210 -4.52 4.74 -16.79
CA PHE A 210 -4.26 4.03 -18.04
C PHE A 210 -2.83 4.27 -18.56
N ARG A 211 -2.39 5.54 -18.61
CA ARG A 211 -1.04 5.90 -19.06
C ARG A 211 0.05 5.37 -18.12
N GLY A 212 -0.19 5.39 -16.80
CA GLY A 212 0.71 4.81 -15.80
C GLY A 212 0.89 3.31 -15.98
N HIS A 213 -0.20 2.58 -16.19
CA HIS A 213 -0.16 1.14 -16.42
C HIS A 213 0.53 0.77 -17.75
N PHE A 214 0.17 1.46 -18.84
CA PHE A 214 0.69 1.22 -20.18
C PHE A 214 1.90 2.11 -20.53
N ARG A 215 2.72 2.48 -19.55
CA ARG A 215 3.87 3.40 -19.73
C ARG A 215 4.90 2.98 -20.78
N ASN A 216 4.95 1.69 -21.11
CA ASN A 216 5.88 1.10 -22.09
C ASN A 216 5.27 0.94 -23.49
N ALA A 217 4.00 1.29 -23.67
CA ALA A 217 3.26 1.20 -24.93
C ALA A 217 3.03 2.60 -25.51
N TRP A 218 2.77 2.65 -26.81
CA TRP A 218 2.24 3.84 -27.46
C TRP A 218 0.79 4.02 -27.05
N ILE A 219 0.35 5.26 -26.88
CA ILE A 219 -1.03 5.56 -26.47
C ILE A 219 -1.69 6.42 -27.54
N ALA A 220 -2.69 5.86 -28.22
CA ALA A 220 -3.57 6.58 -29.12
C ALA A 220 -4.82 7.08 -28.37
N THR A 221 -5.12 8.35 -28.55
CA THR A 221 -6.36 8.98 -28.12
C THR A 221 -7.33 8.99 -29.29
N VAL A 222 -8.42 8.24 -29.16
CA VAL A 222 -9.40 7.97 -30.20
C VAL A 222 -10.67 8.78 -29.91
N PRO A 223 -11.03 9.78 -30.73
CA PRO A 223 -12.22 10.59 -30.49
C PRO A 223 -13.50 9.77 -30.69
N GLY A 224 -14.56 10.14 -29.97
CA GLY A 224 -15.83 9.42 -30.00
C GLY A 224 -17.01 10.26 -29.55
N ASP A 225 -18.21 9.75 -29.85
CA ASP A 225 -19.48 10.36 -29.45
C ASP A 225 -19.63 10.29 -27.92
N GLY A 226 -19.23 11.36 -27.23
CA GLY A 226 -19.25 11.46 -25.76
C GLY A 226 -17.88 11.52 -25.08
N GLY A 227 -16.79 11.68 -25.83
CA GLY A 227 -15.44 11.91 -25.28
C GLY A 227 -14.34 11.18 -26.05
N SER A 228 -13.12 11.17 -25.50
CA SER A 228 -12.01 10.42 -26.08
C SER A 228 -11.77 9.09 -25.37
N GLY A 229 -11.49 8.04 -26.16
CA GLY A 229 -11.01 6.75 -25.69
C GLY A 229 -9.48 6.66 -25.75
N LEU A 230 -8.88 5.86 -24.88
CA LEU A 230 -7.45 5.59 -24.87
C LEU A 230 -7.18 4.14 -25.29
N LEU A 231 -6.20 3.98 -26.17
CA LEU A 231 -5.75 2.72 -26.73
C LEU A 231 -4.25 2.60 -26.56
N ALA A 232 -3.80 1.52 -25.96
CA ALA A 232 -2.39 1.19 -25.83
C ALA A 232 -2.00 0.14 -26.88
N TYR A 233 -0.89 0.38 -27.58
CA TYR A 233 -0.37 -0.55 -28.59
C TYR A 233 1.16 -0.64 -28.56
N ASP A 234 1.71 -1.77 -28.98
CA ASP A 234 3.16 -2.02 -28.99
C ASP A 234 3.85 -1.51 -30.27
N ASP A 235 5.17 -1.67 -30.34
CA ASP A 235 5.98 -1.26 -31.50
C ASP A 235 5.59 -2.03 -32.80
N ASP A 236 4.92 -3.18 -32.68
CA ASP A 236 4.39 -3.99 -33.79
C ASP A 236 2.93 -3.61 -34.14
N ARG A 237 2.41 -2.50 -33.60
CA ARG A 237 1.03 -2.01 -33.77
C ARG A 237 -0.04 -2.99 -33.28
N ARG A 238 0.28 -3.88 -32.33
CA ARG A 238 -0.73 -4.74 -31.70
C ARG A 238 -1.36 -4.02 -30.52
N ILE A 239 -2.67 -4.10 -30.42
CA ILE A 239 -3.40 -3.54 -29.29
C ILE A 239 -3.07 -4.37 -28.04
N VAL A 240 -2.48 -3.72 -27.03
CA VAL A 240 -2.16 -4.32 -25.73
C VAL A 240 -3.10 -3.86 -24.61
N GLY A 241 -3.88 -2.81 -24.85
CA GLY A 241 -4.85 -2.31 -23.89
C GLY A 241 -5.82 -1.31 -24.49
N ALA A 242 -7.02 -1.19 -23.91
CA ALA A 242 -8.01 -0.19 -24.29
C ALA A 242 -8.87 0.17 -23.08
N CYS A 243 -9.13 1.46 -22.88
CA CYS A 243 -10.04 1.90 -21.83
C CYS A 243 -11.50 1.58 -22.18
N ARG A 244 -12.43 1.73 -21.22
CA ARG A 244 -13.85 1.42 -21.41
C ARG A 244 -14.46 2.11 -22.63
N SER A 245 -14.19 3.41 -22.83
CA SER A 245 -14.72 4.17 -23.97
C SER A 245 -14.15 3.69 -25.30
N ALA A 246 -12.85 3.38 -25.36
CA ALA A 246 -12.23 2.84 -26.57
C ALA A 246 -12.76 1.43 -26.91
N ARG A 247 -12.98 0.58 -25.89
CA ARG A 247 -13.60 -0.73 -26.06
C ARG A 247 -15.01 -0.64 -26.62
N ALA A 248 -15.83 0.26 -26.08
CA ALA A 248 -17.19 0.48 -26.56
C ALA A 248 -17.19 1.01 -28.01
N LEU A 249 -16.32 1.97 -28.32
CA LEU A 249 -16.24 2.59 -29.64
C LEU A 249 -15.77 1.63 -30.73
N LEU A 250 -14.82 0.75 -30.42
CA LEU A 250 -14.17 -0.15 -31.38
C LEU A 250 -14.63 -1.61 -31.28
N GLY A 251 -15.54 -1.93 -30.35
CA GLY A 251 -16.01 -3.30 -30.12
C GLY A 251 -14.90 -4.25 -29.65
N LEU A 252 -13.94 -3.76 -28.86
CA LEU A 252 -12.80 -4.57 -28.40
C LEU A 252 -13.17 -5.39 -27.16
N THR A 253 -12.90 -6.69 -27.23
CA THR A 253 -13.06 -7.63 -26.11
C THR A 253 -11.70 -8.01 -25.51
N ASP A 254 -11.69 -8.53 -24.28
CA ASP A 254 -10.45 -9.00 -23.63
C ASP A 254 -9.75 -10.10 -24.45
N GLY A 255 -10.52 -11.01 -25.05
CA GLY A 255 -9.98 -12.07 -25.90
C GLY A 255 -9.26 -11.53 -27.15
N MET A 256 -9.78 -10.45 -27.73
CA MET A 256 -9.17 -9.81 -28.90
C MET A 256 -7.87 -9.10 -28.55
N ILE A 257 -7.85 -8.37 -27.43
CA ILE A 257 -6.64 -7.71 -26.93
C ILE A 257 -5.58 -8.76 -26.56
N ALA A 258 -5.96 -9.83 -25.86
CA ALA A 258 -5.06 -10.92 -25.49
C ALA A 258 -4.48 -11.66 -26.71
N SER A 259 -5.22 -11.72 -27.83
CA SER A 259 -4.73 -12.31 -29.08
C SER A 259 -3.71 -11.44 -29.84
N GLY A 260 -3.46 -10.20 -29.38
CA GLY A 260 -2.55 -9.26 -30.03
C GLY A 260 -3.09 -8.75 -31.37
N ILE A 261 -4.36 -8.35 -31.39
CA ILE A 261 -5.01 -7.89 -32.61
C ILE A 261 -4.33 -6.62 -33.17
N ASP A 262 -4.16 -6.60 -34.49
CA ASP A 262 -3.51 -5.50 -35.19
C ASP A 262 -4.39 -4.24 -35.17
N LEU A 263 -3.81 -3.10 -34.76
CA LEU A 263 -4.48 -1.81 -34.64
C LEU A 263 -5.06 -1.32 -35.97
N SER A 264 -4.41 -1.63 -37.10
CA SER A 264 -4.84 -1.21 -38.45
C SER A 264 -6.20 -1.78 -38.85
N ARG A 265 -6.66 -2.85 -38.18
CA ARG A 265 -8.00 -3.42 -38.36
C ARG A 265 -9.12 -2.55 -37.79
N TYR A 266 -8.78 -1.54 -37.00
CA TYR A 266 -9.74 -0.66 -36.32
C TYR A 266 -9.48 0.80 -36.64
N VAL A 267 -8.22 1.21 -36.55
CA VAL A 267 -7.81 2.60 -36.71
C VAL A 267 -6.61 2.67 -37.66
N LYS A 268 -6.74 3.48 -38.71
CA LYS A 268 -5.65 3.82 -39.63
C LYS A 268 -5.11 5.19 -39.28
N PHE A 269 -3.79 5.30 -39.18
CA PHE A 269 -3.08 6.57 -39.08
C PHE A 269 -1.61 6.41 -39.53
N ASP A 270 -1.02 7.48 -40.06
CA ASP A 270 0.31 7.45 -40.66
C ASP A 270 1.39 7.81 -39.61
N HIS A 271 2.23 6.84 -39.26
CA HIS A 271 3.30 7.00 -38.27
C HIS A 271 4.40 7.98 -38.73
N HIS A 272 4.52 8.30 -40.03
CA HIS A 272 5.55 9.21 -40.51
C HIS A 272 5.36 10.68 -40.11
N ALA A 273 4.20 11.04 -39.56
CA ALA A 273 3.94 12.38 -39.04
C ALA A 273 4.40 12.57 -37.59
N ALA A 274 4.55 11.50 -36.80
CA ALA A 274 4.83 11.61 -35.37
C ALA A 274 6.35 11.65 -35.08
N ARG A 275 6.94 12.85 -35.06
CA ARG A 275 8.35 13.10 -34.66
C ARG A 275 8.44 13.71 -33.25
N SER A 276 7.32 14.15 -32.69
CA SER A 276 7.23 14.75 -31.35
C SER A 276 6.27 13.96 -30.46
N ALA A 277 6.45 14.07 -29.14
CA ALA A 277 5.34 13.83 -28.22
C ALA A 277 4.26 14.89 -28.50
N ASP A 278 3.01 14.47 -28.71
CA ASP A 278 1.82 15.30 -28.99
C ASP A 278 1.47 15.64 -30.46
N ASP A 279 1.98 14.90 -31.44
CA ASP A 279 1.51 15.09 -32.82
C ASP A 279 0.02 14.69 -32.97
N VAL A 280 -0.78 15.63 -33.50
CA VAL A 280 -2.18 15.43 -33.86
C VAL A 280 -2.23 14.61 -35.15
N VAL A 281 -2.99 13.52 -35.15
CA VAL A 281 -3.10 12.62 -36.29
C VAL A 281 -4.56 12.42 -36.67
N GLU A 282 -4.87 12.54 -37.95
CA GLU A 282 -6.19 12.20 -38.48
C GLU A 282 -6.39 10.68 -38.35
N LEU A 283 -7.34 10.29 -37.50
CA LEU A 283 -7.71 8.90 -37.28
C LEU A 283 -8.88 8.53 -38.19
N ARG A 284 -8.75 7.39 -38.87
CA ARG A 284 -9.81 6.82 -39.70
C ARG A 284 -10.18 5.43 -39.24
N ARG A 285 -11.45 5.07 -39.35
CA ARG A 285 -11.91 3.69 -39.17
C ARG A 285 -11.30 2.79 -40.24
N ALA A 286 -11.33 1.48 -39.99
CA ALA A 286 -10.82 0.49 -40.95
C ALA A 286 -11.51 0.56 -42.32
N ASP A 287 -12.80 0.90 -42.34
CA ASP A 287 -13.61 1.13 -43.55
C ASP A 287 -13.28 2.45 -44.28
N GLY A 288 -12.40 3.28 -43.71
CA GLY A 288 -11.95 4.56 -44.28
C GLY A 288 -12.79 5.77 -43.86
N SER A 289 -13.85 5.60 -43.06
CA SER A 289 -14.62 6.73 -42.55
C SER A 289 -13.78 7.57 -41.59
N PRO A 290 -13.98 8.91 -41.55
CA PRO A 290 -13.28 9.75 -40.59
C PRO A 290 -13.74 9.39 -39.17
N LEU A 291 -12.78 9.26 -38.26
CA LEU A 291 -13.01 9.07 -36.84
C LEU A 291 -12.74 10.39 -36.10
N GLY A 292 -11.83 11.22 -36.62
CA GLY A 292 -11.55 12.58 -36.17
C GLY A 292 -10.06 12.80 -35.92
N GLU A 293 -9.69 13.94 -35.35
CA GLU A 293 -8.33 14.21 -34.91
C GLU A 293 -8.06 13.53 -33.56
N GLY A 294 -7.04 12.68 -33.52
CA GLY A 294 -6.56 12.02 -32.31
C GLY A 294 -5.13 12.43 -31.97
N HIS A 295 -4.67 12.02 -30.80
CA HIS A 295 -3.30 12.27 -30.35
C HIS A 295 -2.58 10.96 -30.10
N VAL A 296 -1.32 10.87 -30.52
CA VAL A 296 -0.47 9.71 -30.24
C VAL A 296 0.67 10.14 -29.32
N ALA A 297 0.73 9.51 -28.14
CA ALA A 297 1.82 9.70 -27.19
C ALA A 297 2.80 8.52 -27.26
N PRO A 298 4.12 8.78 -27.33
CA PRO A 298 5.13 7.73 -27.30
C PRO A 298 5.22 7.08 -25.91
N PRO A 299 5.80 5.86 -25.82
CA PRO A 299 6.13 5.24 -24.54
C PRO A 299 6.98 6.16 -23.68
N LEU A 300 6.68 6.25 -22.37
CA LEU A 300 7.43 7.04 -21.38
C LEU A 300 8.76 6.38 -20.99
N ARG A 301 9.40 5.62 -21.89
CA ARG A 301 10.62 4.83 -21.62
C ARG A 301 11.69 5.70 -20.96
N ALA A 302 12.11 5.33 -19.74
CA ALA A 302 13.41 5.72 -19.22
C ALA A 302 14.48 5.24 -20.20
N LYS A 303 15.43 6.11 -20.56
CA LYS A 303 16.41 5.87 -21.63
C LYS A 303 17.23 4.58 -21.43
N SER A 304 17.32 3.82 -22.53
CA SER A 304 18.24 2.70 -22.88
C SER A 304 17.98 1.33 -22.21
N PHE A 305 17.99 0.19 -22.90
CA PHE A 305 18.76 -0.20 -24.11
C PHE A 305 17.92 -0.89 -25.20
N THR A 306 18.29 -0.58 -26.44
CA THR A 306 17.90 -1.23 -27.70
C THR A 306 18.52 -2.62 -27.84
N GLY A 307 17.70 -3.59 -28.23
CA GLY A 307 18.13 -4.87 -28.83
C GLY A 307 16.97 -5.44 -29.66
N PRO A 308 17.24 -6.03 -30.85
CA PRO A 308 16.27 -6.16 -31.92
C PRO A 308 15.19 -7.22 -31.63
N HIS A 309 13.94 -6.87 -31.89
CA HIS A 309 12.79 -7.77 -31.85
C HIS A 309 12.87 -8.76 -33.02
N ALA A 310 13.14 -10.02 -32.68
CA ALA A 310 12.83 -11.20 -33.47
C ALA A 310 12.31 -12.27 -32.50
N PRO A 311 11.42 -13.16 -32.95
CA PRO A 311 10.34 -13.72 -32.14
C PRO A 311 10.90 -14.68 -31.09
N ARG A 312 10.71 -14.35 -29.81
CA ARG A 312 11.09 -15.27 -28.72
C ARG A 312 9.88 -16.08 -28.27
N ARG A 313 9.85 -17.31 -28.77
CA ARG A 313 9.38 -18.52 -28.07
C ARG A 313 9.54 -18.35 -26.56
N ASP A 314 8.52 -18.72 -25.78
CA ASP A 314 8.52 -18.90 -24.32
C ASP A 314 9.92 -18.76 -23.71
N ALA A 315 10.32 -17.52 -23.43
CA ALA A 315 11.45 -17.30 -22.56
C ALA A 315 10.88 -17.49 -21.16
N THR A 316 11.25 -18.58 -20.52
CA THR A 316 11.06 -18.79 -19.09
C THR A 316 11.46 -17.51 -18.37
N ILE A 317 10.49 -16.72 -17.91
CA ILE A 317 10.73 -15.69 -16.88
C ILE A 317 11.43 -16.48 -15.77
N ASP A 318 12.68 -16.15 -15.46
CA ASP A 318 13.33 -16.78 -14.32
C ASP A 318 12.51 -16.35 -13.11
N ARG A 319 11.68 -17.27 -12.60
CA ARG A 319 10.79 -17.03 -11.46
C ARG A 319 11.56 -16.55 -10.24
N PHE A 320 12.89 -16.72 -10.24
CA PHE A 320 13.80 -16.31 -9.19
C PHE A 320 14.49 -14.95 -9.45
N ASP A 321 14.15 -14.19 -10.50
CA ASP A 321 14.79 -12.90 -10.81
C ASP A 321 14.65 -11.88 -9.67
N ASP A 322 13.44 -11.76 -9.09
CA ASP A 322 13.19 -10.88 -7.94
C ASP A 322 13.99 -11.30 -6.70
N LEU A 323 14.14 -12.62 -6.47
CA LEU A 323 14.98 -13.14 -5.39
C LEU A 323 16.46 -12.87 -5.62
N HIS A 324 16.92 -12.97 -6.88
CA HIS A 324 18.28 -12.62 -7.26
C HIS A 324 18.54 -11.12 -7.06
N ARG A 325 17.56 -10.25 -7.39
CA ARG A 325 17.65 -8.81 -7.13
C ARG A 325 17.73 -8.49 -5.64
N LEU A 326 16.90 -9.12 -4.81
CA LEU A 326 16.91 -8.92 -3.35
C LEU A 326 18.17 -9.47 -2.67
N ALA A 327 18.73 -10.56 -3.19
CA ALA A 327 20.02 -11.09 -2.73
C ALA A 327 21.19 -10.17 -3.08
N GLY A 328 21.07 -9.37 -4.14
CA GLY A 328 22.10 -8.44 -4.56
C GLY A 328 23.42 -9.15 -4.86
N ARG A 329 24.52 -8.64 -4.29
CA ARG A 329 25.86 -9.23 -4.43
C ARG A 329 26.34 -9.93 -3.15
N ASP A 330 25.48 -10.08 -2.14
CA ASP A 330 25.85 -10.78 -0.91
C ASP A 330 26.03 -12.30 -1.14
N PRO A 331 27.23 -12.85 -0.89
CA PRO A 331 27.48 -14.27 -1.14
C PRO A 331 26.64 -15.21 -0.26
N GLY A 332 26.25 -14.77 0.94
CA GLY A 332 25.42 -15.54 1.87
C GLY A 332 24.00 -15.72 1.32
N LEU A 333 23.38 -14.61 0.93
CA LEU A 333 22.03 -14.60 0.35
C LEU A 333 21.98 -15.26 -1.02
N MET A 334 22.99 -15.05 -1.87
CA MET A 334 23.07 -15.74 -3.16
C MET A 334 23.09 -17.26 -3.00
N ARG A 335 23.81 -17.79 -1.98
CA ARG A 335 23.77 -19.22 -1.65
C ARG A 335 22.38 -19.67 -1.20
N SER A 336 21.70 -18.87 -0.38
CA SER A 336 20.33 -19.15 0.08
C SER A 336 19.33 -19.15 -1.07
N VAL A 337 19.40 -18.19 -1.99
CA VAL A 337 18.56 -18.14 -3.21
C VAL A 337 18.84 -19.32 -4.12
N LYS A 338 20.11 -19.71 -4.31
CA LYS A 338 20.46 -20.93 -5.07
C LYS A 338 19.87 -22.19 -4.45
N ARG A 339 19.89 -22.30 -3.12
CA ARG A 339 19.24 -23.41 -2.39
C ARG A 339 17.72 -23.38 -2.53
N LEU A 340 17.08 -22.21 -2.41
CA LEU A 340 15.64 -22.04 -2.65
C LEU A 340 15.26 -22.49 -4.06
N ARG A 341 16.07 -22.12 -5.07
CA ARG A 341 15.89 -22.57 -6.45
C ARG A 341 16.01 -24.09 -6.61
N SER A 342 16.94 -24.72 -5.89
CA SER A 342 17.12 -26.18 -5.93
C SER A 342 15.97 -26.96 -5.27
N ILE A 343 15.33 -26.36 -4.26
CA ILE A 343 14.15 -26.90 -3.60
C ILE A 343 12.92 -26.74 -4.52
N GLY A 344 12.87 -25.63 -5.26
CA GLY A 344 11.80 -25.34 -6.22
C GLY A 344 10.44 -25.26 -5.53
N ASP A 345 9.51 -26.10 -5.99
CA ASP A 345 8.12 -26.16 -5.51
C ASP A 345 7.85 -27.34 -4.56
N ARG A 346 8.90 -28.00 -4.05
CA ARG A 346 8.73 -28.95 -2.95
C ARG A 346 8.14 -28.15 -1.79
N ASN A 347 6.97 -28.53 -1.29
CA ASN A 347 6.17 -27.79 -0.29
C ASN A 347 6.82 -27.81 1.11
N LEU A 348 8.08 -27.41 1.19
CA LEU A 348 8.89 -27.33 2.40
C LEU A 348 8.66 -25.97 3.07
N PRO A 349 8.42 -25.94 4.39
CA PRO A 349 8.38 -24.70 5.15
C PRO A 349 9.68 -23.91 5.04
N VAL A 350 9.56 -22.59 4.86
CA VAL A 350 10.71 -21.67 4.81
C VAL A 350 10.69 -20.78 6.05
N LEU A 351 11.80 -20.75 6.80
CA LEU A 351 11.99 -19.89 7.96
C LEU A 351 12.97 -18.77 7.60
N LEU A 352 12.48 -17.53 7.61
CA LEU A 352 13.26 -16.31 7.42
C LEU A 352 13.73 -15.80 8.78
N HIS A 353 15.04 -15.78 8.99
CA HIS A 353 15.65 -15.30 10.22
C HIS A 353 16.43 -14.01 9.95
N GLY A 354 16.08 -12.93 10.64
CA GLY A 354 16.81 -11.66 10.52
C GLY A 354 16.22 -10.56 11.39
N GLU A 355 17.02 -9.52 11.62
CA GLU A 355 16.64 -8.36 12.42
C GLU A 355 15.39 -7.65 11.88
N THR A 356 14.77 -6.83 12.70
CA THR A 356 13.65 -6.00 12.27
C THR A 356 14.11 -5.00 11.21
N GLY A 357 13.35 -4.87 10.12
CA GLY A 357 13.66 -3.92 9.04
C GLY A 357 14.61 -4.43 7.95
N VAL A 358 15.01 -5.71 7.95
CA VAL A 358 15.82 -6.32 6.86
C VAL A 358 15.01 -6.75 5.63
N GLY A 359 13.70 -6.48 5.58
CA GLY A 359 12.83 -6.82 4.44
C GLY A 359 12.38 -8.29 4.39
N LYS A 360 12.11 -8.91 5.55
CA LYS A 360 11.61 -10.29 5.65
C LYS A 360 10.29 -10.50 4.89
N ASP A 361 9.41 -9.51 4.93
CA ASP A 361 8.14 -9.43 4.24
C ASP A 361 8.31 -9.38 2.71
N VAL A 362 9.19 -8.51 2.21
CA VAL A 362 9.51 -8.39 0.79
C VAL A 362 10.13 -9.69 0.26
N PHE A 363 11.02 -10.31 1.05
CA PHE A 363 11.64 -11.58 0.70
C PHE A 363 10.63 -12.74 0.69
N ALA A 364 9.68 -12.77 1.62
CA ALA A 364 8.59 -13.76 1.64
C ALA A 364 7.68 -13.64 0.41
N ARG A 365 7.32 -12.41 0.01
CA ARG A 365 6.56 -12.16 -1.22
C ARG A 365 7.32 -12.61 -2.47
N ALA A 366 8.64 -12.38 -2.53
CA ALA A 366 9.47 -12.85 -3.63
C ALA A 366 9.55 -14.39 -3.69
N ILE A 367 9.60 -15.08 -2.53
CA ILE A 367 9.52 -16.56 -2.50
C ILE A 367 8.17 -17.05 -3.04
N HIS A 368 7.07 -16.38 -2.68
CA HIS A 368 5.75 -16.72 -3.19
C HIS A 368 5.65 -16.52 -4.70
N ALA A 369 6.10 -15.37 -5.20
CA ALA A 369 6.14 -15.04 -6.64
C ALA A 369 7.02 -16.02 -7.44
N ALA A 370 8.07 -16.56 -6.82
CA ALA A 370 8.94 -17.55 -7.43
C ALA A 370 8.35 -18.97 -7.50
N SER A 371 7.21 -19.22 -6.85
CA SER A 371 6.59 -20.54 -6.73
C SER A 371 5.51 -20.83 -7.78
N ASN A 372 5.16 -22.11 -7.95
CA ASN A 372 3.97 -22.53 -8.72
C ASN A 372 2.65 -21.97 -8.18
N ARG A 373 2.64 -21.49 -6.93
CA ARG A 373 1.49 -20.89 -6.26
C ARG A 373 1.43 -19.36 -6.39
N ALA A 374 2.29 -18.76 -7.21
CA ALA A 374 2.35 -17.30 -7.40
C ALA A 374 1.04 -16.65 -7.87
N ARG A 375 0.13 -17.44 -8.49
CA ARG A 375 -1.20 -16.99 -8.91
C ARG A 375 -2.30 -17.26 -7.87
N ASN A 376 -1.98 -17.96 -6.79
CA ASN A 376 -2.91 -18.34 -5.73
C ASN A 376 -2.79 -17.34 -4.56
N HIS A 377 -3.64 -17.50 -3.54
CA HIS A 377 -3.70 -16.60 -2.41
C HIS A 377 -2.36 -16.51 -1.65
N TYR A 378 -1.98 -15.29 -1.31
CA TYR A 378 -0.90 -14.99 -0.36
C TYR A 378 -1.54 -14.35 0.87
N VAL A 379 -1.58 -15.09 1.98
CA VAL A 379 -2.19 -14.63 3.23
C VAL A 379 -1.08 -14.37 4.23
N ALA A 380 -0.98 -13.13 4.71
CA ALA A 380 0.03 -12.71 5.68
C ALA A 380 -0.60 -12.39 7.03
N LEU A 381 0.02 -12.85 8.11
CA LEU A 381 -0.36 -12.55 9.49
C LEU A 381 0.89 -12.18 10.30
N ASN A 382 0.84 -11.07 11.01
CA ASN A 382 1.86 -10.72 12.00
C ASN A 382 1.41 -11.18 13.40
N CYS A 383 2.13 -12.13 13.98
CA CYS A 383 1.77 -12.75 15.26
C CYS A 383 1.93 -11.79 16.45
N ALA A 384 2.80 -10.79 16.35
CA ALA A 384 3.02 -9.79 17.40
C ALA A 384 1.99 -8.65 17.38
N ALA A 385 1.29 -8.44 16.26
CA ALA A 385 0.37 -7.33 16.09
C ALA A 385 -1.05 -7.58 16.65
N MET A 386 -1.35 -8.80 17.10
CA MET A 386 -2.68 -9.20 17.55
C MET A 386 -2.69 -9.68 19.01
N PRO A 387 -3.73 -9.34 19.80
CA PRO A 387 -3.94 -9.94 21.12
C PRO A 387 -4.10 -11.46 21.05
N GLU A 388 -3.59 -12.17 22.06
CA GLU A 388 -3.64 -13.65 22.17
C GLU A 388 -5.07 -14.22 22.00
N SER A 389 -6.09 -13.51 22.49
CA SER A 389 -7.49 -13.91 22.39
C SER A 389 -8.06 -13.85 20.97
N LEU A 390 -7.50 -13.03 20.09
CA LEU A 390 -8.01 -12.81 18.73
C LEU A 390 -7.25 -13.61 17.68
N ILE A 391 -5.95 -13.86 17.89
CA ILE A 391 -5.14 -14.60 16.93
C ILE A 391 -5.64 -16.05 16.72
N ASP A 392 -6.22 -16.71 17.73
CA ASP A 392 -6.79 -18.06 17.54
C ASP A 392 -8.00 -18.04 16.59
N ALA A 393 -8.94 -17.12 16.83
CA ALA A 393 -10.15 -16.98 16.04
C ALA A 393 -9.87 -16.51 14.60
N GLU A 394 -8.91 -15.62 14.41
CA GLU A 394 -8.51 -15.15 13.07
C GLU A 394 -7.68 -16.20 12.32
N LEU A 395 -6.73 -16.88 12.97
CA LEU A 395 -5.86 -17.83 12.29
C LEU A 395 -6.57 -19.13 11.93
N PHE A 396 -7.33 -19.72 12.87
CA PHE A 396 -7.96 -21.04 12.70
C PHE A 396 -9.46 -20.98 12.36
N GLY A 397 -10.10 -19.82 12.53
CA GLY A 397 -11.54 -19.67 12.30
C GLY A 397 -12.40 -20.18 13.45
N TYR A 398 -13.70 -19.90 13.37
CA TYR A 398 -14.70 -20.34 14.35
C TYR A 398 -16.08 -20.49 13.71
N GLU A 399 -16.88 -21.41 14.23
CA GLU A 399 -18.28 -21.59 13.84
C GLU A 399 -19.21 -20.57 14.51
N ALA A 400 -20.38 -20.35 13.91
CA ALA A 400 -21.38 -19.46 14.49
C ALA A 400 -21.74 -19.89 15.92
N GLY A 401 -21.60 -18.96 16.87
CA GLY A 401 -21.90 -19.22 18.30
C GLY A 401 -20.79 -19.88 19.11
N ALA A 402 -19.55 -19.98 18.58
CA ALA A 402 -18.43 -20.61 19.29
C ALA A 402 -18.03 -19.93 20.62
N PHE A 403 -18.22 -18.62 20.77
CA PHE A 403 -17.96 -17.87 22.00
C PHE A 403 -18.81 -16.58 22.08
N THR A 404 -18.86 -15.96 23.26
CA THR A 404 -19.59 -14.70 23.49
C THR A 404 -18.95 -13.56 22.68
N GLY A 405 -19.64 -13.05 21.66
CA GLY A 405 -19.11 -12.04 20.71
C GLY A 405 -18.74 -12.58 19.33
N ALA A 406 -18.89 -13.89 19.10
CA ALA A 406 -18.72 -14.49 17.78
C ALA A 406 -19.72 -13.90 16.76
N ARG A 407 -19.24 -13.61 15.54
CA ARG A 407 -20.11 -13.18 14.44
C ARG A 407 -21.15 -14.26 14.13
N ARG A 408 -22.38 -13.86 13.79
CA ARG A 408 -23.49 -14.79 13.48
C ARG A 408 -23.19 -15.74 12.33
N GLU A 409 -22.24 -15.39 11.47
CA GLU A 409 -21.85 -16.16 10.28
C GLU A 409 -20.58 -17.00 10.49
N GLY A 410 -19.93 -16.91 11.66
CA GLY A 410 -18.62 -17.52 11.91
C GLY A 410 -17.46 -16.80 11.18
N SER A 411 -16.26 -17.36 11.26
CA SER A 411 -15.09 -16.96 10.49
C SER A 411 -14.41 -18.21 9.94
N LYS A 412 -14.07 -18.22 8.65
CA LYS A 412 -13.36 -19.35 8.02
C LYS A 412 -11.91 -19.49 8.50
N GLY A 413 -11.32 -18.42 9.03
CA GLY A 413 -9.91 -18.40 9.45
C GLY A 413 -8.93 -18.18 8.29
N LEU A 414 -7.79 -17.56 8.58
CA LEU A 414 -6.76 -17.18 7.61
C LEU A 414 -6.06 -18.40 7.00
N ILE A 415 -5.90 -19.48 7.75
CA ILE A 415 -5.28 -20.71 7.21
C ILE A 415 -6.15 -21.31 6.09
N VAL A 416 -7.47 -21.33 6.27
CA VAL A 416 -8.41 -21.84 5.25
C VAL A 416 -8.47 -20.90 4.04
N GLN A 417 -8.36 -19.59 4.27
CA GLN A 417 -8.27 -18.63 3.16
C GLN A 417 -6.96 -18.79 2.35
N ALA A 418 -5.90 -19.26 2.98
CA ALA A 418 -4.62 -19.53 2.34
C ALA A 418 -4.60 -20.86 1.55
N ASP A 419 -5.69 -21.62 1.52
CA ASP A 419 -5.78 -22.91 0.86
C ASP A 419 -5.40 -22.83 -0.64
N GLY A 420 -4.61 -23.80 -1.10
CA GLY A 420 -3.96 -23.81 -2.41
C GLY A 420 -2.86 -22.76 -2.60
N GLY A 421 -2.65 -21.86 -1.64
CA GLY A 421 -1.78 -20.70 -1.70
C GLY A 421 -0.58 -20.77 -0.75
N THR A 422 -0.19 -19.62 -0.22
CA THR A 422 0.93 -19.44 0.72
C THR A 422 0.47 -18.70 1.97
N LEU A 423 0.80 -19.23 3.14
CA LEU A 423 0.60 -18.60 4.43
C LEU A 423 1.94 -18.03 4.91
N PHE A 424 1.98 -16.73 5.14
CA PHE A 424 3.11 -16.01 5.70
C PHE A 424 2.84 -15.64 7.17
N LEU A 425 3.65 -16.15 8.08
CA LEU A 425 3.58 -15.82 9.51
C LEU A 425 4.78 -14.98 9.91
N ASP A 426 4.57 -13.67 10.07
CA ASP A 426 5.60 -12.76 10.57
C ASP A 426 5.66 -12.77 12.10
N GLU A 427 6.86 -12.58 12.63
CA GLU A 427 7.20 -12.68 14.05
C GLU A 427 6.65 -13.95 14.74
N ILE A 428 6.86 -15.12 14.12
CA ILE A 428 6.39 -16.42 14.64
C ILE A 428 6.91 -16.74 16.05
N GLY A 429 8.04 -16.16 16.45
CA GLY A 429 8.58 -16.29 17.81
C GLY A 429 7.69 -15.67 18.88
N ASP A 430 6.82 -14.74 18.52
CA ASP A 430 5.86 -14.10 19.44
C ASP A 430 4.50 -14.83 19.46
N MET A 431 4.36 -15.96 18.76
CA MET A 431 3.15 -16.77 18.79
C MET A 431 2.96 -17.42 20.17
N PRO A 432 1.78 -17.26 20.80
CA PRO A 432 1.47 -17.91 22.07
C PRO A 432 1.64 -19.42 22.05
N ILE A 433 2.20 -19.98 23.13
CA ILE A 433 2.54 -21.42 23.25
C ILE A 433 1.33 -22.34 23.03
N ALA A 434 0.13 -21.90 23.43
CA ALA A 434 -1.12 -22.64 23.24
C ALA A 434 -1.44 -22.85 21.74
N LEU A 435 -1.18 -21.83 20.91
CA LEU A 435 -1.48 -21.84 19.48
C LEU A 435 -0.43 -22.60 18.67
N GLN A 436 0.80 -22.67 19.16
CA GLN A 436 1.86 -23.46 18.53
C GLN A 436 1.45 -24.94 18.36
N THR A 437 0.72 -25.49 19.33
CA THR A 437 0.21 -26.87 19.26
C THR A 437 -0.85 -27.04 18.17
N ARG A 438 -1.71 -26.04 17.98
CA ARG A 438 -2.76 -26.05 16.94
C ARG A 438 -2.14 -25.88 15.55
N LEU A 439 -1.16 -24.98 15.41
CA LEU A 439 -0.41 -24.81 14.17
C LEU A 439 0.35 -26.08 13.79
N LEU A 440 1.00 -26.76 14.76
CA LEU A 440 1.67 -28.03 14.50
C LEU A 440 0.72 -29.06 13.89
N ARG A 441 -0.50 -29.21 14.44
CA ARG A 441 -1.51 -30.13 13.89
C ARG A 441 -1.92 -29.79 12.47
N VAL A 442 -2.04 -28.51 12.14
CA VAL A 442 -2.31 -28.06 10.76
C VAL A 442 -1.17 -28.49 9.83
N LEU A 443 0.08 -28.31 10.24
CA LEU A 443 1.24 -28.67 9.43
C LEU A 443 1.46 -30.18 9.30
N GLU A 444 1.01 -30.97 10.26
CA GLU A 444 1.10 -32.44 10.26
C GLU A 444 -0.04 -33.08 9.47
N ASN A 445 -1.28 -32.73 9.81
CA ASN A 445 -2.48 -33.40 9.29
C ASN A 445 -3.04 -32.71 8.04
N ARG A 446 -2.56 -31.51 7.70
CA ARG A 446 -3.11 -30.68 6.61
C ARG A 446 -4.60 -30.39 6.78
N GLU A 447 -5.00 -30.17 8.02
CA GLU A 447 -6.39 -29.92 8.40
C GLU A 447 -6.47 -28.86 9.49
N VAL A 448 -7.44 -27.97 9.39
CA VAL A 448 -7.76 -26.95 10.37
C VAL A 448 -8.99 -27.35 11.16
N TRP A 449 -8.97 -27.09 12.46
CA TRP A 449 -10.11 -27.26 13.36
C TRP A 449 -10.60 -25.89 13.83
N PRO A 450 -11.61 -25.29 13.15
CA PRO A 450 -12.22 -24.06 13.60
C PRO A 450 -12.78 -24.22 15.02
N LEU A 451 -12.75 -23.15 15.82
CA LEU A 451 -13.32 -23.18 17.17
C LEU A 451 -14.82 -23.50 17.10
N GLY A 452 -15.25 -24.52 17.85
CA GLY A 452 -16.64 -24.99 17.85
C GLY A 452 -17.03 -25.87 16.65
N ALA A 453 -16.12 -26.15 15.72
CA ALA A 453 -16.41 -27.03 14.59
C ALA A 453 -16.46 -28.51 14.99
N LEU A 454 -17.42 -29.24 14.40
CA LEU A 454 -17.57 -30.69 14.58
C LEU A 454 -16.72 -31.51 13.60
N LYS A 455 -16.18 -30.87 12.55
CA LYS A 455 -15.39 -31.51 11.50
C LYS A 455 -14.15 -30.69 11.14
N PRO A 456 -13.02 -31.34 10.82
CA PRO A 456 -11.85 -30.66 10.27
C PRO A 456 -12.09 -30.15 8.85
N VAL A 457 -11.37 -29.09 8.47
CA VAL A 457 -11.32 -28.55 7.10
C VAL A 457 -9.95 -28.85 6.51
N PRO A 458 -9.84 -29.65 5.44
CA PRO A 458 -8.55 -29.92 4.79
C PRO A 458 -7.99 -28.65 4.13
N VAL A 459 -6.67 -28.46 4.23
CA VAL A 459 -5.95 -27.31 3.66
C VAL A 459 -4.61 -27.72 3.06
N ASP A 460 -4.27 -27.19 1.88
CA ASP A 460 -2.97 -27.35 1.24
C ASP A 460 -2.24 -26.00 1.16
N ILE A 461 -1.50 -25.68 2.22
CA ILE A 461 -0.75 -24.42 2.33
C ILE A 461 0.75 -24.61 2.18
N ARG A 462 1.41 -23.60 1.62
CA ARG A 462 2.87 -23.44 1.70
C ARG A 462 3.15 -22.47 2.84
N LEU A 463 3.98 -22.89 3.80
CA LEU A 463 4.29 -22.05 4.94
C LEU A 463 5.60 -21.27 4.72
N ILE A 464 5.54 -19.96 4.92
CA ILE A 464 6.70 -19.10 5.10
C ILE A 464 6.56 -18.46 6.49
N SER A 465 7.59 -18.54 7.32
CA SER A 465 7.59 -17.92 8.64
C SER A 465 8.78 -16.98 8.77
N ALA A 466 8.62 -15.89 9.50
CA ALA A 466 9.67 -14.91 9.76
C ALA A 466 9.82 -14.62 11.25
N THR A 467 11.05 -14.39 11.71
CA THR A 467 11.35 -14.04 13.11
C THR A 467 12.69 -13.31 13.21
N HIS A 468 12.81 -12.43 14.20
CA HIS A 468 14.09 -11.88 14.64
C HIS A 468 14.67 -12.59 15.88
N ARG A 469 13.89 -13.46 16.53
CA ARG A 469 14.25 -14.20 17.75
C ARG A 469 14.87 -15.55 17.41
N ASP A 470 15.81 -15.99 18.24
CA ASP A 470 16.42 -17.32 18.14
C ASP A 470 15.46 -18.40 18.65
N LEU A 471 14.70 -19.02 17.74
CA LEU A 471 13.75 -20.07 18.07
C LEU A 471 14.41 -21.33 18.64
N GLY A 472 15.67 -21.60 18.32
CA GLY A 472 16.39 -22.75 18.85
C GLY A 472 16.62 -22.58 20.35
N ARG A 473 17.14 -21.41 20.73
CA ARG A 473 17.31 -21.04 22.14
C ARG A 473 15.97 -20.98 22.88
N MET A 474 14.93 -20.42 22.26
CA MET A 474 13.59 -20.38 22.87
C MET A 474 13.00 -21.78 23.06
N ALA A 475 13.35 -22.74 22.20
CA ALA A 475 12.94 -24.13 22.36
C ALA A 475 13.65 -24.81 23.54
N GLU A 476 14.93 -24.51 23.76
CA GLU A 476 15.68 -24.98 24.93
C GLU A 476 15.15 -24.39 26.24
N GLU A 477 14.76 -23.11 26.21
CA GLU A 477 14.19 -22.38 27.35
C GLU A 477 12.70 -22.68 27.60
N GLY A 478 12.06 -23.49 26.74
CA GLY A 478 10.64 -23.86 26.86
C GLY A 478 9.63 -22.78 26.46
N ALA A 479 10.10 -21.63 25.96
CA ALA A 479 9.27 -20.53 25.45
C ALA A 479 8.71 -20.79 24.03
N PHE A 480 9.26 -21.78 23.33
CA PHE A 480 8.79 -22.26 22.03
C PHE A 480 8.79 -23.78 22.00
N ARG A 481 7.85 -24.42 21.30
CA ARG A 481 7.85 -25.88 21.23
C ARG A 481 8.91 -26.40 20.26
N ALA A 482 9.72 -27.35 20.72
CA ALA A 482 10.77 -27.96 19.91
C ALA A 482 10.22 -28.68 18.67
N ASP A 483 9.08 -29.36 18.79
CA ASP A 483 8.43 -30.07 17.67
C ASP A 483 8.01 -29.13 16.54
N LEU A 484 7.37 -28.00 16.85
CA LEU A 484 7.04 -26.97 15.90
C LEU A 484 8.30 -26.35 15.29
N TYR A 485 9.33 -26.07 16.10
CA TYR A 485 10.59 -25.51 15.60
C TYR A 485 11.22 -26.39 14.50
N PHE A 486 11.34 -27.69 14.72
CA PHE A 486 11.89 -28.59 13.71
C PHE A 486 11.02 -28.70 12.46
N ARG A 487 9.70 -28.57 12.60
CA ARG A 487 8.77 -28.55 11.46
C ARG A 487 8.86 -27.26 10.65
N LEU A 488 9.02 -26.11 11.30
CA LEU A 488 9.19 -24.81 10.67
C LEU A 488 10.57 -24.67 10.00
N ARG A 489 11.61 -25.27 10.59
CA ARG A 489 12.99 -25.23 10.10
C ARG A 489 13.23 -26.21 8.94
N GLY A 490 12.34 -26.21 7.93
CA GLY A 490 12.55 -26.94 6.69
C GLY A 490 13.71 -26.35 5.89
N MET A 491 13.58 -25.08 5.52
CA MET A 491 14.61 -24.29 4.84
C MET A 491 14.82 -22.98 5.60
N GLU A 492 15.95 -22.84 6.26
CA GLU A 492 16.32 -21.62 6.98
C GLU A 492 17.06 -20.65 6.06
N VAL A 493 16.56 -19.41 5.94
CA VAL A 493 17.18 -18.32 5.20
C VAL A 493 17.55 -17.21 6.18
N LYS A 494 18.85 -17.01 6.37
CA LYS A 494 19.37 -15.93 7.20
C LYS A 494 19.49 -14.66 6.36
N LEU A 495 18.75 -13.63 6.76
CA LEU A 495 18.79 -12.29 6.19
C LEU A 495 19.74 -11.44 7.06
N PRO A 496 20.97 -11.17 6.60
CA PRO A 496 21.94 -10.38 7.35
C PRO A 496 21.46 -8.94 7.54
N SER A 497 21.88 -8.32 8.64
CA SER A 497 21.66 -6.90 8.86
C SER A 497 22.41 -6.07 7.81
N LEU A 498 21.96 -4.84 7.54
CA LEU A 498 22.56 -3.98 6.51
C LEU A 498 24.07 -3.75 6.75
N ARG A 499 24.49 -3.70 8.01
CA ARG A 499 25.91 -3.54 8.42
C ARG A 499 26.78 -4.77 8.16
N GLU A 500 26.19 -5.96 8.04
CA GLU A 500 26.90 -7.22 7.80
C GLU A 500 26.98 -7.58 6.31
N ARG A 501 26.27 -6.84 5.46
CA ARG A 501 26.18 -7.11 4.01
C ARG A 501 27.42 -6.63 3.26
N ALA A 502 27.96 -7.49 2.40
CA ALA A 502 29.08 -7.13 1.53
C ALA A 502 28.70 -6.10 0.44
N ASP A 503 27.42 -6.04 0.08
CA ASP A 503 26.86 -5.16 -0.95
C ASP A 503 26.16 -3.91 -0.37
N ARG A 504 26.48 -3.56 0.88
CA ARG A 504 25.86 -2.45 1.62
C ARG A 504 25.88 -1.13 0.84
N ASP A 505 27.01 -0.76 0.26
CA ASP A 505 27.15 0.51 -0.46
C ASP A 505 26.28 0.53 -1.73
N ASP A 506 26.18 -0.60 -2.43
CA ASP A 506 25.30 -0.74 -3.60
C ASP A 506 23.83 -0.59 -3.18
N ILE A 507 23.44 -1.13 -2.02
CA ILE A 507 22.09 -1.00 -1.45
C ILE A 507 21.78 0.45 -1.05
N ILE A 508 22.72 1.13 -0.38
CA ILE A 508 22.53 2.55 -0.01
C ILE A 508 22.31 3.40 -1.25
N ARG A 509 23.10 3.20 -2.31
CA ARG A 509 22.93 3.93 -3.58
C ARG A 509 21.61 3.61 -4.25
N GLN A 510 21.20 2.34 -4.25
CA GLN A 510 19.94 1.94 -4.82
C GLN A 510 18.77 2.61 -4.10
N ILE A 511 18.75 2.53 -2.77
CA ILE A 511 17.68 3.13 -1.96
C ILE A 511 17.70 4.67 -2.09
N ALA A 512 18.87 5.30 -2.17
CA ALA A 512 18.96 6.74 -2.40
C ALA A 512 18.33 7.16 -3.74
N ARG A 513 18.54 6.37 -4.81
CA ARG A 513 17.89 6.62 -6.11
C ARG A 513 16.39 6.40 -6.08
N GLU A 514 15.91 5.46 -5.26
CA GLU A 514 14.49 5.13 -5.14
C GLU A 514 13.74 6.18 -4.31
N GLU A 515 14.30 6.61 -3.18
CA GLU A 515 13.64 7.52 -2.23
C GLU A 515 13.93 9.00 -2.49
N ALA A 516 15.07 9.33 -3.11
CA ALA A 516 15.48 10.70 -3.45
C ALA A 516 15.94 10.80 -4.93
N PRO A 517 15.07 10.50 -5.91
CA PRO A 517 15.45 10.36 -7.33
C PRO A 517 15.99 11.64 -7.97
N ASN A 518 15.58 12.81 -7.46
CA ASN A 518 15.97 14.12 -7.99
C ASN A 518 17.15 14.74 -7.23
N CYS A 519 17.70 14.04 -6.24
CA CYS A 519 18.75 14.55 -5.38
C CYS A 519 20.06 13.80 -5.59
N ARG A 520 21.19 14.51 -5.43
CA ARG A 520 22.53 13.92 -5.38
C ARG A 520 23.02 13.93 -3.93
N LEU A 521 23.62 12.83 -3.49
CA LEU A 521 24.29 12.78 -2.19
C LEU A 521 25.61 13.56 -2.31
N SER A 522 25.90 14.45 -1.36
CA SER A 522 27.23 15.02 -1.19
C SER A 522 28.22 13.94 -0.70
N ASP A 523 29.52 14.19 -0.84
CA ASP A 523 30.55 13.25 -0.38
C ASP A 523 30.52 13.10 1.16
N GLU A 524 30.17 14.18 1.88
CA GLU A 524 30.00 14.20 3.33
C GLU A 524 28.78 13.38 3.76
N ALA A 525 27.64 13.57 3.10
CA ALA A 525 26.43 12.78 3.33
C ALA A 525 26.68 11.28 3.06
N TRP A 526 27.39 10.97 1.98
CA TRP A 526 27.78 9.60 1.66
C TRP A 526 28.68 8.97 2.74
N ALA A 527 29.65 9.72 3.26
CA ALA A 527 30.54 9.25 4.31
C ALA A 527 29.76 8.91 5.59
N LEU A 528 28.81 9.75 5.99
CA LEU A 528 27.95 9.51 7.15
C LEU A 528 27.04 8.30 6.94
N LEU A 529 26.36 8.22 5.80
CA LEU A 529 25.50 7.08 5.46
C LEU A 529 26.27 5.76 5.42
N SER A 530 27.51 5.77 4.94
CA SER A 530 28.34 4.56 4.85
C SER A 530 28.92 4.13 6.21
N ALA A 531 29.16 5.08 7.11
CA ALA A 531 29.69 4.80 8.45
C ALA A 531 28.60 4.36 9.45
N TYR A 532 27.34 4.70 9.20
CA TYR A 532 26.25 4.49 10.14
C TYR A 532 25.84 3.01 10.29
N PRO A 533 25.53 2.51 11.51
CA PRO A 533 25.28 1.09 11.76
C PRO A 533 23.87 0.60 11.39
N TYR A 534 22.91 1.51 11.18
CA TYR A 534 21.50 1.22 10.85
C TYR A 534 20.83 0.16 11.75
N PRO A 535 20.57 0.45 13.04
CA PRO A 535 19.81 -0.45 13.91
C PRO A 535 18.41 -0.77 13.38
N GLY A 536 17.79 0.13 12.61
CA GLY A 536 16.51 -0.12 11.92
C GLY A 536 16.66 -0.65 10.49
N ASN A 537 17.87 -1.08 10.11
CA ASN A 537 18.21 -1.66 8.80
C ASN A 537 17.66 -0.83 7.62
N MET A 538 17.11 -1.48 6.59
CA MET A 538 16.63 -0.83 5.38
C MET A 538 15.43 0.09 5.63
N ARG A 539 14.60 -0.20 6.65
CA ARG A 539 13.48 0.67 7.02
C ARG A 539 13.96 2.03 7.50
N GLN A 540 14.98 2.05 8.36
CA GLN A 540 15.61 3.30 8.81
C GLN A 540 16.26 4.04 7.64
N LEU A 541 17.06 3.34 6.83
CA LEU A 541 17.73 3.94 5.68
C LEU A 541 16.75 4.62 4.71
N ARG A 542 15.63 3.95 4.37
CA ARG A 542 14.58 4.54 3.51
C ARG A 542 13.97 5.80 4.13
N HIS A 543 13.70 5.78 5.43
CA HIS A 543 13.13 6.94 6.12
C HIS A 543 14.09 8.14 6.10
N VAL A 544 15.36 7.91 6.44
CA VAL A 544 16.41 8.95 6.44
C VAL A 544 16.56 9.57 5.05
N LEU A 545 16.68 8.74 4.01
CA LEU A 545 16.87 9.22 2.64
C LEU A 545 15.63 9.91 2.07
N ARG A 546 14.42 9.45 2.43
CA ARG A 546 13.17 10.09 2.04
C ARG A 546 13.04 11.49 2.67
N LEU A 547 13.33 11.60 3.97
CA LEU A 547 13.31 12.88 4.67
C LEU A 547 14.34 13.84 4.07
N ALA A 548 15.57 13.37 3.89
CA ALA A 548 16.65 14.15 3.28
C ALA A 548 16.28 14.62 1.86
N GLY A 549 15.59 13.78 1.07
CA GLY A 549 15.10 14.17 -0.25
C GLY A 549 14.02 15.27 -0.21
N CYS A 550 13.26 15.38 0.88
CA CYS A 550 12.28 16.46 1.07
C CYS A 550 12.90 17.76 1.58
N THR A 551 13.99 17.70 2.35
CA THR A 551 14.65 18.89 2.93
C THR A 551 15.80 19.42 2.07
N ALA A 552 16.31 18.61 1.14
CA ALA A 552 17.45 18.96 0.29
C ALA A 552 17.21 20.24 -0.53
N GLU A 553 18.04 21.25 -0.27
CA GLU A 553 18.08 22.46 -1.09
C GLU A 553 18.92 22.23 -2.36
N ASN A 554 18.48 22.80 -3.48
CA ASN A 554 19.18 22.71 -4.78
C ASN A 554 19.42 21.28 -5.31
N GLY A 555 18.66 20.29 -4.83
CA GLY A 555 18.80 18.89 -5.25
C GLY A 555 20.09 18.23 -4.79
N VAL A 556 20.70 18.71 -3.70
CA VAL A 556 21.87 18.09 -3.07
C VAL A 556 21.54 17.76 -1.62
N VAL A 557 21.66 16.48 -1.25
CA VAL A 557 21.53 16.02 0.14
C VAL A 557 22.88 16.18 0.82
N THR A 558 22.91 17.02 1.85
CA THR A 558 24.08 17.28 2.69
C THR A 558 24.01 16.50 4.00
N ASP A 559 25.04 16.57 4.83
CA ASP A 559 25.04 15.98 6.17
C ASP A 559 23.95 16.55 7.09
N ALA A 560 23.61 17.83 6.92
CA ALA A 560 22.57 18.49 7.71
C ALA A 560 21.15 17.97 7.42
N ASP A 561 20.94 17.38 6.24
CA ASP A 561 19.67 16.79 5.82
C ASP A 561 19.46 15.36 6.38
N LEU A 562 20.53 14.74 6.89
CA LEU A 562 20.50 13.37 7.37
C LEU A 562 20.15 13.32 8.86
N ASP A 563 18.88 13.04 9.16
CA ASP A 563 18.46 12.71 10.52
C ASP A 563 18.92 11.30 10.91
N LEU A 564 20.17 11.20 11.36
CA LEU A 564 20.81 9.98 11.83
C LEU A 564 21.01 10.06 13.36
N PRO A 565 20.03 9.60 14.17
CA PRO A 565 20.17 9.64 15.62
C PRO A 565 21.40 8.86 16.05
N LEU A 566 22.13 9.34 17.07
CA LEU A 566 23.22 8.57 17.66
C LEU A 566 22.63 7.37 18.43
N PHE A 567 22.38 6.26 17.74
CA PHE A 567 22.00 5.01 18.38
C PHE A 567 23.24 4.29 18.88
N GLY A 568 23.35 4.20 20.20
CA GLY A 568 24.42 3.48 20.85
C GLY A 568 25.76 4.18 20.67
N GLY A 569 26.06 5.06 21.62
CA GLY A 569 27.42 5.18 22.12
C GLY A 569 27.92 3.81 22.61
N ARG A 570 28.32 2.94 21.68
CA ARG A 570 29.69 2.44 21.68
C ARG A 570 30.47 3.14 20.56
N ALA A 571 30.39 4.48 20.55
CA ALA A 571 31.65 5.20 20.65
C ALA A 571 32.40 4.44 21.75
N ALA A 572 33.57 3.88 21.47
CA ALA A 572 34.50 3.72 22.57
C ALA A 572 34.34 5.00 23.39
N GLU A 573 33.81 4.91 24.62
CA GLU A 573 34.14 5.96 25.58
C GLU A 573 35.64 6.10 25.34
N PRO A 574 36.15 7.28 24.95
CA PRO A 574 37.59 7.45 24.96
C PRO A 574 37.91 7.17 26.39
N ASP A 575 38.39 5.94 26.68
CA ASP A 575 38.28 5.34 28.00
C ASP A 575 38.78 6.42 28.92
N LEU A 576 37.87 7.06 29.67
CA LEU A 576 38.21 8.37 30.23
C LEU A 576 39.38 8.15 31.17
N ALA A 577 39.46 6.94 31.75
CA ALA A 577 40.59 6.41 32.45
C ALA A 577 41.84 6.16 31.57
N ALA A 578 41.78 5.66 30.33
CA ALA A 578 42.94 5.55 29.43
C ALA A 578 43.43 6.89 28.86
N ALA A 579 42.53 7.79 28.45
CA ALA A 579 42.87 9.14 27.99
C ALA A 579 43.44 9.97 29.15
N GLU A 580 42.79 9.93 30.33
CA GLU A 580 43.31 10.54 31.56
C GLU A 580 44.64 9.91 31.98
N ARG A 581 44.79 8.59 31.86
CA ARG A 581 46.06 7.89 32.12
C ARG A 581 47.15 8.35 31.17
N ALA A 582 46.89 8.46 29.86
CA ALA A 582 47.86 8.93 28.88
C ALA A 582 48.29 10.38 29.16
N THR A 583 47.34 11.26 29.50
CA THR A 583 47.63 12.66 29.86
C THR A 583 48.44 12.77 31.16
N ILE A 584 48.10 11.98 32.18
CA ILE A 584 48.85 11.94 33.46
C ILE A 584 50.25 11.37 33.26
N VAL A 585 50.40 10.30 32.47
CA VAL A 585 51.71 9.70 32.15
C VAL A 585 52.59 10.69 31.37
N GLU A 586 52.05 11.39 30.37
CA GLU A 586 52.83 12.36 29.61
C GLU A 586 53.21 13.59 30.44
N ALA A 587 52.32 14.05 31.33
CA ALA A 587 52.65 15.12 32.28
C ALA A 587 53.73 14.69 33.28
N LEU A 588 53.68 13.46 33.79
CA LEU A 588 54.73 12.92 34.66
C LEU A 588 56.06 12.75 33.91
N ARG A 589 56.03 12.32 32.64
CA ARG A 589 57.23 12.19 31.80
C ARG A 589 57.89 13.54 31.52
N LYS A 590 57.11 14.56 31.12
CA LYS A 590 57.60 15.91 30.83
C LYS A 590 58.22 16.60 32.05
N HIS A 591 57.75 16.27 33.25
CA HIS A 591 58.25 16.83 34.52
C HIS A 591 59.14 15.86 35.31
N GLY A 592 59.70 14.82 34.66
CA GLY A 592 60.70 13.93 35.25
C GLY A 592 60.24 13.18 36.50
N GLY A 593 58.97 12.77 36.55
CA GLY A 593 58.38 12.05 37.69
C GLY A 593 57.97 12.93 38.88
N ARG A 594 58.19 14.25 38.83
CA ARG A 594 57.83 15.16 39.92
C ARG A 594 56.33 15.43 39.98
N VAL A 595 55.64 14.66 40.82
CA VAL A 595 54.17 14.68 40.96
C VAL A 595 53.58 16.07 41.26
N THR A 596 54.29 16.91 42.01
CA THR A 596 53.80 18.26 42.36
C THR A 596 53.76 19.22 41.17
N GLU A 597 54.75 19.13 40.27
CA GLU A 597 54.82 19.97 39.07
C GLU A 597 53.84 19.48 38.00
N ALA A 598 53.73 18.16 37.82
CA ALA A 598 52.72 17.55 36.95
C ALA A 598 51.29 17.90 37.38
N ALA A 599 51.00 17.93 38.70
CA ALA A 599 49.71 18.35 39.22
C ALA A 599 49.38 19.81 38.90
N ARG A 600 50.35 20.73 39.03
CA ARG A 600 50.18 22.14 38.64
C ARG A 600 49.94 22.30 37.14
N ALA A 601 50.70 21.61 36.30
CA ALA A 601 50.54 21.65 34.84
C ALA A 601 49.15 21.16 34.40
N LEU A 602 48.63 20.13 35.09
CA LEU A 602 47.28 19.58 34.87
C LEU A 602 46.17 20.35 35.61
N LYS A 603 46.50 21.42 36.35
CA LYS A 603 45.57 22.19 37.21
C LYS A 603 44.81 21.32 38.22
N LEU A 604 45.43 20.25 38.72
CA LEU A 604 44.89 19.36 39.75
C LEU A 604 45.60 19.58 41.09
N SER A 605 44.90 19.31 42.20
CA SER A 605 45.56 19.27 43.51
C SER A 605 46.46 18.03 43.63
N ARG A 606 47.54 18.12 44.43
CA ARG A 606 48.46 17.00 44.66
C ARG A 606 47.73 15.75 45.17
N ALA A 607 46.78 15.90 46.08
CA ALA A 607 45.99 14.80 46.62
C ALA A 607 45.10 14.12 45.56
N THR A 608 44.52 14.90 44.65
CA THR A 608 43.69 14.39 43.56
C THR A 608 44.52 13.61 42.54
N LEU A 609 45.73 14.10 42.21
CA LEU A 609 46.62 13.40 41.28
C LEU A 609 47.11 12.05 41.84
N TYR A 610 47.50 12.00 43.13
CA TYR A 610 47.89 10.74 43.79
C TYR A 610 46.77 9.70 43.81
N ARG A 611 45.53 10.14 44.07
CA ARG A 611 44.34 9.25 44.03
C ARG A 611 44.11 8.69 42.63
N LYS A 612 44.29 9.51 41.59
CA LYS A 612 44.15 9.09 40.18
C LYS A 612 45.27 8.15 39.73
N ILE A 613 46.52 8.39 40.12
CA ILE A 613 47.66 7.48 39.87
C ILE A 613 47.39 6.08 40.46
N LYS A 614 46.89 6.03 41.71
CA LYS A 614 46.57 4.76 42.39
C LYS A 614 45.36 4.05 41.77
N HIS A 615 44.33 4.80 41.40
CA HIS A 615 43.12 4.26 40.77
C HIS A 615 43.39 3.72 39.36
N LEU A 616 44.24 4.40 38.59
CA LEU A 616 44.58 4.07 37.19
C LEU A 616 45.81 3.14 37.05
N LYS A 617 46.36 2.64 38.17
CA LYS A 617 47.53 1.74 38.24
C LYS A 617 48.71 2.21 37.38
N ILE A 618 49.08 3.50 37.50
CA ILE A 618 50.22 4.08 36.79
C ILE A 618 51.48 3.82 37.62
N GLU A 619 52.46 3.11 37.06
CA GLU A 619 53.77 2.92 37.69
C GLU A 619 54.54 4.25 37.69
N THR A 620 54.70 4.84 38.87
CA THR A 620 55.62 5.95 39.05
C THR A 620 57.02 5.37 39.24
N ALA A 621 57.93 5.64 38.32
CA ALA A 621 59.35 5.44 38.57
C ALA A 621 59.74 6.25 39.82
N GLN A 622 60.30 5.57 40.83
CA GLN A 622 60.84 6.21 42.03
C GLN A 622 62.03 7.11 41.68
#